data_AF-A0A843GHA7-F1
#
_entry.id   AF-A0A843GHA7-F1
#
_cell.length_a   1.000
_cell.length_b   1.000
_cell.length_c   1.000
_cell.angle_alpha   90.00
_cell.angle_beta   90.00
_cell.angle_gamma   90.00
#
_symmetry.space_group_name_H-M   'P 1'
#
loop_
_entity.id
_entity.type
_entity.pdbx_description
1 polymer ?
#
loop_
_entity_poly.entity_id
_entity_poly.type
_entity_poly.pdbx_seq_one_letter_code
_entity_poly.pdbx_strand_id
1 'polypeptide(L)'
;MVLVSYLNPLSQEGRNIVRGLGGLEEIYSQNDDLMDIVIHTNRQTISNQEVVPETLVDLAINRIKWYIERKNNKDFNPNDYAYFFNDMITEYDTVAFHILAQAIANKFRPGSREVKLFVESQGLMIEDRLIKLPLSERKEIVEEILSDLLIQDGIDWSFLKDLVATKKLSLTDLVLQNGEIVLD
;
A
#
# COMPACT_ATOMS: atom_id res chain seq x y z
N MET A 1 -4.39 -7.29 15.46
CA MET A 1 -3.45 -7.91 14.51
C MET A 1 -3.65 -7.17 13.21
N VAL A 2 -2.58 -6.59 12.68
CA VAL A 2 -2.63 -5.80 11.45
C VAL A 2 -2.72 -6.76 10.27
N LEU A 3 -3.67 -6.54 9.37
CA LEU A 3 -3.87 -7.36 8.19
C LEU A 3 -2.68 -7.24 7.24
N VAL A 4 -2.26 -8.34 6.62
CA VAL A 4 -1.19 -8.37 5.60
C VAL A 4 -1.48 -7.39 4.47
N SER A 5 -2.76 -7.26 4.07
CA SER A 5 -3.22 -6.35 3.03
C SER A 5 -2.96 -4.86 3.33
N TYR A 6 -2.71 -4.51 4.60
CA TYR A 6 -2.29 -3.16 4.98
C TYR A 6 -0.96 -2.75 4.34
N LEU A 7 -0.03 -3.69 4.19
CA LEU A 7 1.25 -3.45 3.52
C LEU A 7 1.26 -4.02 2.10
N ASN A 8 0.71 -5.22 1.92
CA ASN A 8 0.67 -5.93 0.66
C ASN A 8 -0.78 -6.10 0.17
N PRO A 9 -1.37 -5.09 -0.49
CA PRO A 9 -2.73 -5.21 -1.02
C PRO A 9 -2.86 -6.31 -2.09
N LEU A 10 -1.76 -6.79 -2.68
CA LEU A 10 -1.76 -7.88 -3.66
C LEU A 10 -1.75 -9.29 -3.04
N SER A 11 -1.69 -9.39 -1.71
CA SER A 11 -1.73 -10.64 -0.95
C SER A 11 -3.01 -11.44 -1.21
N GLN A 12 -3.02 -12.72 -0.81
CA GLN A 12 -4.22 -13.54 -0.93
C GLN A 12 -5.38 -12.96 -0.11
N GLU A 13 -5.08 -12.43 1.08
CA GLU A 13 -6.02 -11.68 1.90
C GLU A 13 -6.58 -10.45 1.16
N GLY A 14 -5.71 -9.62 0.58
CA GLY A 14 -6.14 -8.44 -0.17
C GLY A 14 -7.03 -8.79 -1.36
N ARG A 15 -6.72 -9.87 -2.07
CA ARG A 15 -7.59 -10.40 -3.14
C ARG A 15 -8.95 -10.86 -2.63
N ASN A 16 -9.02 -11.42 -1.42
CA ASN A 16 -10.28 -11.84 -0.82
C ASN A 16 -11.15 -10.64 -0.42
N ILE A 17 -10.53 -9.58 0.12
CA ILE A 17 -11.22 -8.30 0.40
C ILE A 17 -11.86 -7.76 -0.88
N VAL A 18 -11.11 -7.68 -1.98
CA VAL A 18 -11.65 -7.17 -3.25
C VAL A 18 -12.75 -8.05 -3.83
N ARG A 19 -12.67 -9.37 -3.67
CA ARG A 19 -13.75 -10.30 -4.08
C ARG A 19 -15.02 -10.16 -3.24
N GLY A 20 -14.88 -9.73 -1.99
CA GLY A 20 -16.00 -9.44 -1.11
C GLY A 20 -16.75 -8.16 -1.49
N LEU A 21 -16.10 -7.27 -2.24
CA LEU A 21 -16.75 -6.12 -2.86
C LEU A 21 -17.74 -6.62 -3.92
N GLY A 22 -18.98 -6.12 -3.89
CA GLY A 22 -20.03 -6.53 -4.81
C GLY A 22 -19.83 -5.93 -6.21
N GLY A 23 -20.75 -5.06 -6.62
CA GLY A 23 -20.75 -4.44 -7.94
C GLY A 23 -19.75 -3.28 -8.09
N LEU A 24 -19.42 -2.92 -9.34
CA LEU A 24 -18.65 -1.71 -9.64
C LEU A 24 -19.42 -0.43 -9.31
N GLU A 25 -20.74 -0.51 -9.17
CA GLU A 25 -21.61 0.60 -8.81
C GLU A 25 -21.40 1.04 -7.36
N GLU A 26 -20.99 0.10 -6.49
CA GLU A 26 -20.77 0.33 -5.06
C GLU A 26 -19.57 1.24 -4.81
N ILE A 27 -18.57 1.29 -5.72
CA ILE A 27 -17.36 2.10 -5.53
C ILE A 27 -17.62 3.62 -5.60
N TYR A 28 -18.73 4.01 -6.24
CA TYR A 28 -19.19 5.40 -6.38
C TYR A 28 -20.24 5.78 -5.32
N SER A 29 -20.69 4.81 -4.53
CA SER A 29 -21.68 5.05 -3.49
C SER A 29 -20.99 5.61 -2.25
N GLN A 30 -21.68 6.51 -1.55
CA GLN A 30 -21.23 7.01 -0.25
C GLN A 30 -21.05 5.83 0.72
N ASN A 31 -19.95 5.83 1.45
CA ASN A 31 -19.60 4.78 2.39
C ASN A 31 -19.43 5.36 3.79
N ASP A 32 -20.47 5.24 4.62
CA ASP A 32 -20.51 5.83 5.95
C ASP A 32 -19.46 5.22 6.90
N ASP A 33 -19.16 3.93 6.76
CA ASP A 33 -18.16 3.24 7.57
C ASP A 33 -16.73 3.73 7.25
N LEU A 34 -16.42 3.92 5.96
CA LEU A 34 -15.18 4.57 5.52
C LEU A 34 -15.06 5.98 6.11
N MET A 35 -16.13 6.77 6.00
CA MET A 35 -16.15 8.14 6.51
C MET A 35 -15.96 8.18 8.03
N ASP A 36 -16.60 7.26 8.76
CA ASP A 36 -16.44 7.14 10.22
C ASP A 36 -14.99 6.85 10.62
N ILE A 37 -14.33 5.91 9.94
CA ILE A 37 -12.91 5.60 10.16
C ILE A 37 -12.03 6.83 9.89
N VAL A 38 -12.28 7.55 8.80
CA VAL A 38 -11.51 8.75 8.44
C VAL A 38 -11.67 9.83 9.51
N ILE A 39 -12.91 10.18 9.87
CA ILE A 39 -13.22 11.27 10.80
C ILE A 39 -12.67 10.99 12.20
N HIS A 40 -12.68 9.74 12.64
CA HIS A 40 -12.17 9.33 13.95
C HIS A 40 -10.69 8.95 13.96
N THR A 41 -9.98 9.07 12.82
CA THR A 41 -8.54 8.86 12.78
C THR A 41 -7.81 9.94 13.59
N ASN A 42 -6.88 9.51 14.44
CA ASN A 42 -6.08 10.41 15.26
C ASN A 42 -5.30 11.42 14.40
N ARG A 43 -5.43 12.71 14.75
CA ARG A 43 -4.82 13.87 14.05
C ARG A 43 -5.32 14.08 12.62
N GLN A 44 -6.41 13.44 12.19
CA GLN A 44 -6.98 13.73 10.88
C GLN A 44 -7.51 15.16 10.81
N THR A 45 -7.15 15.90 9.75
CA THR A 45 -7.79 17.18 9.44
C THR A 45 -9.16 16.90 8.81
N ILE A 46 -10.24 17.37 9.47
CA ILE A 46 -11.62 17.26 8.95
C ILE A 46 -12.15 18.56 8.32
N SER A 47 -11.45 19.68 8.54
CA SER A 47 -11.86 20.98 8.00
C SER A 47 -11.63 21.11 6.50
N ASN A 48 -10.73 20.30 5.93
CA ASN A 48 -10.46 20.24 4.50
C ASN A 48 -11.30 19.13 3.87
N GLN A 49 -12.47 19.46 3.33
CA GLN A 49 -13.39 18.46 2.75
C GLN A 49 -12.87 17.87 1.43
N GLU A 50 -11.91 18.50 0.75
CA GLU A 50 -11.38 17.99 -0.53
C GLU A 50 -10.53 16.72 -0.40
N VAL A 51 -10.09 16.41 0.82
CA VAL A 51 -9.21 15.27 1.16
C VAL A 51 -9.90 14.22 2.02
N VAL A 52 -11.15 14.47 2.43
CA VAL A 52 -11.99 13.50 3.16
C VAL A 52 -12.73 12.68 2.10
N PRO A 53 -12.43 11.37 1.94
CA PRO A 53 -13.09 10.56 0.95
C PRO A 53 -14.48 10.14 1.42
N GLU A 54 -15.49 10.35 0.58
CA GLU A 54 -16.87 9.87 0.81
C GLU A 54 -17.12 8.52 0.12
N THR A 55 -16.36 8.25 -0.95
CA THR A 55 -16.45 7.02 -1.74
C THR A 55 -15.11 6.29 -1.85
N LEU A 56 -15.14 5.03 -2.27
CA LEU A 56 -13.92 4.26 -2.55
C LEU A 56 -13.11 4.86 -3.72
N VAL A 57 -13.77 5.51 -4.66
CA VAL A 57 -13.12 6.24 -5.76
C VAL A 57 -12.39 7.47 -5.24
N ASP A 58 -12.99 8.22 -4.31
CA ASP A 58 -12.33 9.36 -3.68
C ASP A 58 -11.10 8.89 -2.91
N LEU A 59 -11.21 7.78 -2.16
CA LEU A 59 -10.07 7.19 -1.45
C LEU A 59 -8.95 6.81 -2.43
N ALA A 60 -9.29 6.18 -3.56
CA ALA A 60 -8.33 5.81 -4.61
C ALA A 60 -7.62 7.04 -5.21
N ILE A 61 -8.36 8.12 -5.47
CA ILE A 61 -7.79 9.39 -5.94
C ILE A 61 -6.89 10.01 -4.85
N ASN A 62 -7.31 9.97 -3.59
CA ASN A 62 -6.55 10.53 -2.50
C ASN A 62 -5.21 9.80 -2.28
N ARG A 63 -5.10 8.51 -2.61
CA ARG A 63 -3.82 7.77 -2.56
C ARG A 63 -2.76 8.43 -3.43
N ILE A 64 -3.12 8.81 -4.66
CA ILE A 64 -2.15 9.45 -5.57
C ILE A 64 -1.96 10.93 -5.25
N LYS A 65 -3.03 11.63 -4.83
CA LYS A 65 -2.92 13.03 -4.36
C LYS A 65 -1.97 13.14 -3.19
N TRP A 66 -2.06 12.26 -2.19
CA TRP A 66 -1.15 12.23 -1.04
C TRP A 66 0.32 12.23 -1.48
N TYR A 67 0.67 11.36 -2.43
CA TYR A 67 2.04 11.28 -2.93
C TYR A 67 2.46 12.54 -3.71
N ILE A 68 1.58 13.05 -4.59
CA ILE A 68 1.85 14.25 -5.40
C ILE A 68 2.01 15.48 -4.51
N GLU A 69 1.10 15.69 -3.57
CA GLU A 69 1.12 16.81 -2.63
C GLU A 69 2.37 16.74 -1.74
N ARG A 70 2.66 15.59 -1.13
CA ARG A 70 3.86 15.41 -0.31
C ARG A 70 5.16 15.74 -1.06
N LYS A 71 5.24 15.40 -2.34
CA LYS A 71 6.45 15.58 -3.15
C LYS A 71 6.62 17.01 -3.67
N ASN A 72 5.52 17.71 -3.95
CA ASN A 72 5.55 18.96 -4.72
C ASN A 72 5.02 20.18 -3.97
N ASN A 73 4.19 19.99 -2.93
CA ASN A 73 3.58 21.07 -2.16
C ASN A 73 4.40 21.38 -0.91
N LYS A 74 4.86 22.63 -0.78
CA LYS A 74 5.64 23.11 0.37
C LYS A 74 4.80 23.24 1.64
N ASP A 75 3.50 23.47 1.47
CA ASP A 75 2.53 23.64 2.54
C ASP A 75 1.77 22.32 2.81
N PHE A 76 2.33 21.19 2.39
CA PHE A 76 1.74 19.87 2.61
C PHE A 76 1.48 19.63 4.10
N ASN A 77 0.22 19.36 4.44
CA ASN A 77 -0.18 18.99 5.79
C ASN A 77 -0.32 17.45 5.89
N PRO A 78 0.56 16.74 6.62
CA PRO A 78 0.45 15.30 6.78
C PRO A 78 -0.86 14.83 7.42
N ASN A 79 -1.49 15.70 8.21
CA ASN A 79 -2.75 15.43 8.90
C ASN A 79 -3.95 15.31 7.94
N ASP A 80 -3.86 15.86 6.73
CA ASP A 80 -4.91 15.79 5.72
C ASP A 80 -5.10 14.35 5.19
N TYR A 81 -4.09 13.51 5.34
CA TYR A 81 -4.06 12.12 4.87
C TYR A 81 -3.70 11.14 5.99
N ALA A 82 -3.94 11.51 7.25
CA ALA A 82 -3.56 10.69 8.40
C ALA A 82 -4.26 9.32 8.38
N TYR A 83 -5.49 9.24 7.84
CA TYR A 83 -6.26 8.01 7.68
C TYR A 83 -5.54 6.91 6.89
N PHE A 84 -4.63 7.23 5.96
CA PHE A 84 -3.85 6.19 5.28
C PHE A 84 -2.92 5.40 6.20
N PHE A 85 -2.70 5.89 7.42
CA PHE A 85 -1.84 5.27 8.42
C PHE A 85 -2.59 4.77 9.65
N ASN A 86 -3.93 4.77 9.57
CA ASN A 86 -4.79 4.06 10.50
C ASN A 86 -5.02 2.65 9.93
N ASP A 87 -4.66 1.60 10.66
CA ASP A 87 -4.81 0.22 10.21
C ASP A 87 -6.29 -0.18 9.99
N MET A 88 -7.23 0.51 10.64
CA MET A 88 -8.67 0.29 10.40
C MET A 88 -9.10 0.62 8.96
N ILE A 89 -8.35 1.43 8.22
CA ILE A 89 -8.67 1.77 6.83
C ILE A 89 -8.42 0.60 5.86
N THR A 90 -7.75 -0.47 6.31
CA THR A 90 -7.09 -1.45 5.44
C THR A 90 -8.00 -2.05 4.38
N GLU A 91 -9.23 -2.43 4.73
CA GLU A 91 -10.15 -3.05 3.77
C GLU A 91 -10.49 -2.08 2.63
N TYR A 92 -10.94 -0.88 2.96
CA TYR A 92 -11.26 0.18 2.00
C TYR A 92 -10.06 0.58 1.15
N ASP A 93 -8.90 0.73 1.80
CA ASP A 93 -7.66 1.13 1.15
C ASP A 93 -7.11 0.07 0.19
N THR A 94 -7.32 -1.21 0.53
CA THR A 94 -6.99 -2.34 -0.35
C THR A 94 -7.83 -2.30 -1.62
N VAL A 95 -9.12 -2.02 -1.49
CA VAL A 95 -10.00 -1.85 -2.65
C VAL A 95 -9.60 -0.62 -3.47
N ALA A 96 -9.35 0.50 -2.80
CA ALA A 96 -8.91 1.74 -3.43
C ALA A 96 -7.60 1.57 -4.21
N PHE A 97 -6.65 0.80 -3.68
CA PHE A 97 -5.43 0.40 -4.39
C PHE A 97 -5.76 -0.33 -5.69
N HIS A 98 -6.66 -1.31 -5.68
CA HIS A 98 -7.01 -2.08 -6.87
C HIS A 98 -7.77 -1.25 -7.91
N ILE A 99 -8.67 -0.37 -7.47
CA ILE A 99 -9.35 0.59 -8.35
C ILE A 99 -8.30 1.44 -9.08
N LEU A 100 -7.36 2.03 -8.33
CA LEU A 100 -6.31 2.87 -8.91
C LEU A 100 -5.38 2.07 -9.83
N ALA A 101 -4.97 0.87 -9.41
CA ALA A 101 -4.12 -0.01 -10.21
C ALA A 101 -4.78 -0.37 -11.56
N GLN A 102 -6.07 -0.73 -11.54
CA GLN A 102 -6.83 -1.03 -12.75
C GLN A 102 -6.98 0.20 -13.65
N ALA A 103 -7.29 1.35 -13.08
CA ALA A 103 -7.42 2.60 -13.84
C ALA A 103 -6.09 2.98 -14.52
N ILE A 104 -4.96 2.85 -13.80
CA ILE A 104 -3.62 3.12 -14.34
C ILE A 104 -3.28 2.11 -15.43
N ALA A 105 -3.50 0.82 -15.21
CA ALA A 105 -3.20 -0.24 -16.19
C ALA A 105 -4.05 -0.12 -17.46
N ASN A 106 -5.30 0.35 -17.36
CA ASN A 106 -6.18 0.56 -18.51
C ASN A 106 -5.73 1.77 -19.34
N LYS A 107 -5.35 2.87 -18.68
CA LYS A 107 -5.07 4.15 -19.33
C LYS A 107 -3.63 4.28 -19.83
N PHE A 108 -2.66 3.71 -19.11
CA PHE A 108 -1.24 3.95 -19.32
C PHE A 108 -0.47 2.67 -19.66
N ARG A 109 0.59 2.82 -20.46
CA ARG A 109 1.43 1.70 -20.88
C ARG A 109 2.43 1.32 -19.79
N PRO A 110 2.79 0.04 -19.63
CA PRO A 110 3.90 -0.37 -18.77
C PRO A 110 5.17 0.46 -19.04
N GLY A 111 5.80 0.94 -17.97
CA GLY A 111 7.01 1.77 -18.04
C GLY A 111 6.78 3.27 -18.25
N SER A 112 5.53 3.73 -18.40
CA SER A 112 5.22 5.17 -18.44
C SER A 112 5.56 5.87 -17.12
N ARG A 113 5.60 7.22 -17.15
CA ARG A 113 5.85 8.03 -15.96
C ARG A 113 4.77 7.83 -14.90
N GLU A 114 3.51 7.69 -15.32
CA GLU A 114 2.35 7.51 -14.46
C GLU A 114 2.37 6.16 -13.76
N VAL A 115 2.71 5.08 -14.48
CA VAL A 115 2.90 3.75 -13.89
C VAL A 115 4.04 3.78 -12.86
N LYS A 116 5.17 4.43 -13.18
CA LYS A 116 6.29 4.58 -12.24
C LYS A 116 5.87 5.36 -10.99
N LEU A 117 5.15 6.48 -11.16
CA LEU A 117 4.66 7.30 -10.06
C LEU A 117 3.71 6.52 -9.14
N PHE A 118 2.80 5.72 -9.71
CA PHE A 118 1.92 4.84 -8.94
C PHE A 118 2.72 3.81 -8.10
N VAL A 119 3.71 3.14 -8.71
CA VAL A 119 4.56 2.17 -7.99
C VAL A 119 5.39 2.85 -6.90
N GLU A 120 5.97 4.02 -7.18
CA GLU A 120 6.72 4.81 -6.19
C GLU A 120 5.82 5.27 -5.03
N SER A 121 4.59 5.69 -5.33
CA SER A 121 3.58 6.06 -4.34
C SER A 121 3.25 4.89 -3.41
N GLN A 122 3.05 3.69 -3.96
CA GLN A 122 2.81 2.50 -3.16
C GLN A 122 4.01 2.17 -2.26
N GLY A 123 5.22 2.17 -2.82
CA GLY A 123 6.44 1.87 -2.05
C GLY A 123 6.61 2.82 -0.86
N LEU A 124 6.43 4.13 -1.08
CA LEU A 124 6.56 5.12 -0.01
C LEU A 124 5.46 4.97 1.05
N MET A 125 4.24 4.58 0.66
CA MET A 125 3.16 4.33 1.61
C MET A 125 3.47 3.11 2.50
N ILE A 126 4.01 2.03 1.92
CA ILE A 126 4.45 0.84 2.67
C ILE A 126 5.53 1.21 3.68
N GLU A 127 6.54 2.00 3.27
CA GLU A 127 7.62 2.45 4.15
C GLU A 127 7.09 3.26 5.34
N ASP A 128 6.23 4.26 5.10
CA ASP A 128 5.65 5.07 6.16
C ASP A 128 4.75 4.24 7.11
N ARG A 129 4.00 3.27 6.58
CA ARG A 129 3.18 2.35 7.39
C ARG A 129 4.07 1.50 8.29
N LEU A 130 5.12 0.89 7.76
CA LEU A 130 6.09 0.11 8.53
C LEU A 130 6.73 0.92 9.67
N ILE A 131 7.08 2.18 9.41
CA ILE A 131 7.68 3.07 10.44
C ILE A 131 6.70 3.34 11.59
N LYS A 132 5.41 3.48 11.28
CA LYS A 132 4.37 3.82 12.26
C LYS A 132 3.88 2.61 13.07
N LEU A 133 4.07 1.39 12.56
CA LEU A 133 3.66 0.18 13.28
C LEU A 133 4.49 -0.04 14.56
N PRO A 134 3.84 -0.46 15.67
CA PRO A 134 4.53 -1.02 16.83
C PRO A 134 5.53 -2.09 16.42
N LEU A 135 6.66 -2.18 17.13
CA LEU A 135 7.75 -3.10 16.76
C LEU A 135 7.29 -4.57 16.69
N SER A 136 6.41 -5.00 17.60
CA SER A 136 5.86 -6.36 17.61
C SER A 136 5.03 -6.64 16.35
N GLU A 137 4.06 -5.78 16.04
CA GLU A 137 3.18 -5.94 14.88
C GLU A 137 3.94 -5.85 13.56
N ARG A 138 4.93 -4.95 13.49
CA ARG A 138 5.82 -4.83 12.33
C ARG A 138 6.62 -6.11 12.08
N LYS A 139 7.15 -6.75 13.13
CA LYS A 139 7.89 -8.01 12.97
C LYS A 139 6.97 -9.12 12.49
N GLU A 140 5.83 -9.27 13.15
CA GLU A 140 4.81 -10.27 12.82
C GLU A 140 4.33 -10.15 11.37
N ILE A 141 3.92 -8.96 10.92
CA ILE A 141 3.42 -8.76 9.55
C ILE A 141 4.51 -8.95 8.49
N VAL A 142 5.76 -8.58 8.80
CA VAL A 142 6.88 -8.78 7.86
C VAL A 142 7.22 -10.27 7.76
N GLU A 143 7.26 -10.99 8.88
CA GLU A 143 7.45 -12.44 8.91
C GLU A 143 6.34 -13.15 8.13
N GLU A 144 5.08 -12.73 8.29
CA GLU A 144 3.94 -13.28 7.55
C GLU A 144 4.05 -13.01 6.03
N ILE A 145 4.34 -11.76 5.63
CA ILE A 145 4.54 -11.40 4.22
C ILE A 145 5.71 -12.18 3.60
N LEU A 146 6.82 -12.30 4.32
CA LEU A 146 7.97 -13.06 3.84
C LEU A 146 7.61 -14.54 3.72
N SER A 147 6.90 -15.10 4.70
CA SER A 147 6.45 -16.50 4.66
C SER A 147 5.55 -16.78 3.44
N ASP A 148 4.66 -15.86 3.09
CA ASP A 148 3.82 -15.94 1.88
C ASP A 148 4.65 -15.92 0.58
N LEU A 149 5.80 -15.24 0.57
CA LEU A 149 6.73 -15.18 -0.57
C LEU A 149 7.67 -16.40 -0.60
N LEU A 150 7.96 -16.99 0.56
CA LEU A 150 8.85 -18.13 0.80
C LEU A 150 8.11 -19.45 0.57
N ILE A 151 7.79 -19.76 -0.68
CA ILE A 151 7.06 -20.99 -1.05
C ILE A 151 7.92 -22.28 -0.82
N GLN A 152 9.22 -22.17 -0.52
CA GLN A 152 10.14 -23.27 -0.18
C GLN A 152 11.22 -22.84 0.83
N ASP A 153 11.96 -23.82 1.38
CA ASP A 153 13.10 -23.68 2.30
C ASP A 153 14.21 -22.78 1.71
N GLY A 154 14.01 -21.46 1.68
CA GLY A 154 14.94 -20.48 1.14
C GLY A 154 14.45 -19.77 -0.13
N ILE A 155 14.96 -18.54 -0.36
CA ILE A 155 14.72 -17.78 -1.61
C ILE A 155 15.94 -17.97 -2.51
N ASP A 156 15.80 -18.62 -3.66
CA ASP A 156 16.84 -18.58 -4.69
C ASP A 156 17.16 -17.12 -5.01
N TRP A 157 18.44 -16.72 -4.97
CA TRP A 157 18.85 -15.34 -5.22
C TRP A 157 18.30 -14.77 -6.54
N SER A 158 18.04 -15.62 -7.53
CA SER A 158 17.45 -15.26 -8.82
C SER A 158 16.01 -14.75 -8.72
N PHE A 159 15.26 -15.05 -7.64
CA PHE A 159 13.98 -14.42 -7.33
C PHE A 159 14.12 -12.90 -7.18
N LEU A 160 15.22 -12.44 -6.59
CA LEU A 160 15.52 -11.02 -6.42
C LEU A 160 16.29 -10.41 -7.60
N LYS A 161 16.50 -11.14 -8.71
CA LYS A 161 17.32 -10.66 -9.84
C LYS A 161 16.86 -9.30 -10.36
N ASP A 162 15.54 -9.08 -10.42
CA ASP A 162 14.97 -7.84 -10.96
C ASP A 162 15.15 -6.71 -9.96
N LEU A 163 15.06 -7.00 -8.66
CA LEU A 163 15.34 -6.04 -7.58
C LEU A 163 16.82 -5.66 -7.55
N VAL A 164 17.72 -6.63 -7.70
CA VAL A 164 19.16 -6.41 -7.84
C VAL A 164 19.47 -5.59 -9.09
N ALA A 165 18.80 -5.89 -10.21
CA ALA A 165 18.95 -5.11 -11.46
C ALA A 165 18.52 -3.65 -11.29
N THR A 166 17.57 -3.36 -10.39
CA THR A 166 17.19 -1.98 -10.06
C THR A 166 18.23 -1.22 -9.24
N LYS A 167 19.27 -1.88 -8.73
CA LYS A 167 20.28 -1.35 -7.79
C LYS A 167 19.71 -0.87 -6.46
N LYS A 168 18.45 -1.16 -6.16
CA LYS A 168 17.84 -0.90 -4.85
C LYS A 168 18.31 -1.88 -3.77
N LEU A 169 18.82 -3.04 -4.20
CA LEU A 169 19.38 -4.08 -3.36
C LEU A 169 20.69 -4.56 -4.00
N SER A 170 21.79 -4.59 -3.25
CA SER A 170 23.02 -5.21 -3.73
C SER A 170 23.05 -6.69 -3.35
N LEU A 171 23.56 -7.55 -4.23
CA LEU A 171 23.89 -8.94 -3.88
C LEU A 171 24.90 -9.02 -2.73
N THR A 172 25.76 -8.01 -2.58
CA THR A 172 26.73 -7.94 -1.47
C THR A 172 26.08 -7.68 -0.12
N ASP A 173 24.84 -7.18 -0.12
CA ASP A 173 24.08 -6.90 1.11
C ASP A 173 23.28 -8.14 1.55
N LEU A 174 23.29 -9.21 0.74
CA LEU A 174 22.59 -10.46 1.00
C LEU A 174 23.54 -11.52 1.56
N VAL A 175 23.07 -12.25 2.57
CA VAL A 175 23.73 -13.47 3.02
C VAL A 175 23.24 -14.61 2.15
N LEU A 176 24.15 -15.25 1.41
CA LEU A 176 23.83 -16.37 0.53
C LEU A 176 24.41 -17.67 1.06
N GLN A 177 23.58 -18.72 1.12
CA GLN A 177 23.99 -20.08 1.44
C GLN A 177 23.44 -21.03 0.37
N ASN A 178 24.32 -21.76 -0.32
CA ASN A 178 23.94 -22.70 -1.41
C ASN A 178 23.09 -22.09 -2.54
N GLY A 179 23.21 -20.78 -2.79
CA GLY A 179 22.41 -20.08 -3.81
C GLY A 179 21.06 -19.55 -3.28
N GLU A 180 20.77 -19.77 -2.00
CA GLU A 180 19.58 -19.26 -1.33
C GLU A 180 19.94 -18.06 -0.44
N ILE A 181 19.01 -17.13 -0.29
CA ILE A 181 19.12 -15.98 0.60
C ILE A 181 18.75 -16.42 2.01
N VAL A 182 19.64 -16.17 2.95
CA VAL A 182 19.41 -16.35 4.39
C VAL A 182 18.74 -15.09 4.93
N LEU A 183 17.52 -15.26 5.44
CA LEU A 183 16.76 -14.23 6.14
C LEU A 183 16.82 -14.57 7.64
N ASP A 184 17.58 -13.79 8.41
CA ASP A 184 17.72 -13.89 9.88
C ASP A 184 17.40 -12.52 10.51
#